data_AF-X8CJX5-F1
#
_entry.id   AF-X8CJX5-F1
#
_cell.length_a   1.000
_cell.length_b   1.000
_cell.length_c   1.000
_cell.angle_alpha   90.00
_cell.angle_beta   90.00
_cell.angle_gamma   90.00
#
_symmetry.space_group_name_H-M   'P 1'
#
loop_
_entity.id
_entity.type
_entity.pdbx_description
1 polymer ?
#
loop_
_entity_poly.entity_id
_entity_poly.type
_entity_poly.pdbx_seq_one_letter_code
_entity_poly.pdbx_strand_id
1 'polypeptide(L)'
;MFVCGPTALVDAVRELCPNARAESFVTPTFEPVEQTSGGRITFADSGIDIVGDGRPLLAQAEAAGLSPESGCRMGICHTCTRRKTAGRVRNLTTGAVS
;
A
#
# COMPACT_ATOMS: atom_id res chain seq x y z
N MET A 1 -23.99 -14.87 -3.20
CA MET A 1 -24.15 -13.89 -2.11
C MET A 1 -22.96 -12.94 -2.14
N PHE A 2 -23.20 -11.65 -1.98
CA PHE A 2 -22.16 -10.64 -1.88
C PHE A 2 -22.25 -9.97 -0.51
N VAL A 3 -21.11 -9.68 0.10
CA VAL A 3 -21.02 -8.96 1.38
C VAL A 3 -19.97 -7.86 1.28
N CYS A 4 -20.31 -6.68 1.77
CA CYS A 4 -19.42 -5.55 1.89
C CYS A 4 -19.70 -4.87 3.24
N GLY A 5 -18.66 -4.67 4.05
CA GLY A 5 -18.80 -4.08 5.37
C GLY A 5 -17.58 -4.30 6.27
N PRO A 6 -17.68 -3.99 7.56
CA PRO A 6 -16.59 -4.20 8.53
C PRO A 6 -16.13 -5.65 8.56
N THR A 7 -14.85 -5.88 8.89
CA THR A 7 -14.23 -7.22 8.96
C THR A 7 -15.09 -8.21 9.74
N ALA A 8 -15.61 -7.82 10.90
CA ALA A 8 -16.49 -8.67 11.73
C ALA A 8 -17.77 -9.13 11.01
N LEU A 9 -18.39 -8.28 10.18
CA LEU A 9 -19.57 -8.64 9.39
C LEU A 9 -19.20 -9.62 8.26
N VAL A 10 -18.09 -9.33 7.56
CA VAL A 10 -17.61 -10.19 6.47
C VAL A 10 -17.24 -11.57 6.98
N ASP A 11 -16.58 -11.65 8.14
CA ASP A 11 -16.18 -12.90 8.77
C ASP A 11 -17.41 -13.72 9.19
N ALA A 12 -18.39 -13.10 9.86
CA ALA A 12 -19.63 -13.77 10.24
C ALA A 12 -20.42 -14.30 9.02
N VAL A 13 -20.43 -13.56 7.90
CA VAL A 13 -21.09 -14.02 6.67
C VAL A 13 -20.32 -15.17 6.02
N ARG A 14 -18.98 -15.18 6.08
CA ARG A 14 -18.17 -16.28 5.56
C ARG A 14 -18.38 -17.59 6.32
N GLU A 15 -18.61 -17.52 7.64
CA GLU A 15 -18.95 -18.70 8.45
C GLU A 15 -20.27 -19.34 8.02
N LEU A 16 -21.28 -18.52 7.73
CA LEU A 16 -22.61 -19.01 7.35
C LEU A 16 -22.72 -19.33 5.86
N CYS A 17 -21.92 -18.69 5.02
CA CYS A 17 -21.97 -18.78 3.57
C CYS A 17 -20.55 -18.81 2.98
N PRO A 18 -19.90 -19.99 2.92
CA PRO A 18 -18.51 -20.13 2.47
C PRO A 18 -18.25 -19.61 1.04
N ASN A 19 -19.29 -19.64 0.20
CA ASN A 19 -19.25 -19.18 -1.20
C ASN A 19 -19.57 -17.68 -1.36
N ALA A 20 -19.70 -16.92 -0.27
CA ALA A 20 -19.94 -15.49 -0.34
C ALA A 20 -18.73 -14.75 -0.91
N ARG A 21 -18.97 -13.89 -1.91
CA ARG A 21 -17.95 -12.97 -2.43
C ARG A 21 -17.90 -11.74 -1.54
N ALA A 22 -16.72 -11.41 -1.03
CA ALA A 22 -16.52 -10.29 -0.13
C ALA A 22 -15.66 -9.21 -0.80
N GLU A 23 -16.06 -7.95 -0.61
CA GLU A 23 -15.25 -6.79 -0.91
C GLU A 23 -15.16 -5.93 0.36
N SER A 24 -13.99 -5.38 0.65
CA SER A 24 -13.77 -4.55 1.83
C SER A 24 -13.18 -3.21 1.43
N PHE A 25 -13.82 -2.14 1.87
CA PHE A 25 -13.34 -0.76 1.75
C PHE A 25 -12.86 -0.22 3.10
N VAL A 26 -12.63 -1.10 4.09
CA VAL A 26 -12.10 -0.70 5.39
C VAL A 26 -10.67 -0.23 5.20
N THR A 27 -10.38 0.97 5.68
CA THR A 27 -9.04 1.55 5.64
C THR A 27 -8.08 0.63 6.40
N PRO A 28 -7.01 0.11 5.77
CA PRO A 28 -5.98 -0.60 6.50
C PRO A 28 -5.31 0.36 7.47
N THR A 29 -5.27 -0.01 8.75
CA THR A 29 -4.42 0.62 9.74
C THR A 29 -2.99 0.19 9.48
N PHE A 30 -2.17 1.13 9.01
CA PHE A 30 -0.72 0.93 8.96
C PHE A 30 -0.17 1.14 10.37
N GLU A 31 0.51 0.13 10.90
CA GLU A 31 1.28 0.32 12.13
C GLU A 31 2.36 1.39 11.86
N PRO A 32 2.49 2.41 12.71
CA PRO A 32 3.56 3.39 12.57
C PRO A 32 4.89 2.65 12.62
N VAL A 33 5.63 2.72 11.51
CA VAL A 33 6.95 2.11 11.41
C VAL A 33 7.88 2.92 12.32
N GLU A 34 8.51 2.27 13.31
CA GLU A 34 9.66 2.86 14.01
C GLU A 34 10.63 3.38 12.95
N GLN A 35 11.04 4.64 13.11
CA GLN A 35 11.82 5.43 12.14
C GLN A 35 12.85 4.56 11.41
N THR A 36 12.49 4.06 10.22
CA THR A 36 13.43 3.32 9.39
C THR A 36 14.37 4.34 8.77
N SER A 37 15.66 4.16 9.01
CA SER A 37 16.71 5.06 8.56
C SER A 37 16.65 5.25 7.05
N GLY A 38 16.30 6.47 6.61
CA GLY A 38 17.01 7.25 5.59
C GLY A 38 17.41 6.57 4.28
N GLY A 39 16.73 5.52 3.83
CA GLY A 39 17.09 4.81 2.61
C GLY A 39 16.99 5.74 1.40
N ARG A 40 18.03 5.80 0.56
CA ARG A 40 17.97 6.61 -0.66
C ARG A 40 16.97 5.98 -1.64
N ILE A 41 16.05 6.79 -2.13
CA ILE A 41 15.06 6.40 -3.13
C ILE A 41 15.37 7.17 -4.41
N THR A 42 15.44 6.47 -5.54
CA THR A 42 15.60 7.09 -6.86
C THR A 42 14.41 6.73 -7.74
N PHE A 43 13.70 7.74 -8.23
CA PHE A 43 12.62 7.59 -9.18
C PHE A 43 13.19 7.51 -10.59
N ALA A 44 13.31 6.30 -11.13
CA ALA A 44 14.09 6.02 -12.34
C ALA A 44 13.66 6.84 -13.59
N ASP A 45 12.37 7.10 -13.76
CA ASP A 45 11.85 7.83 -14.93
C ASP A 45 12.17 9.32 -14.89
N SER A 46 12.11 9.94 -13.71
CA SER A 46 12.38 11.36 -13.51
C SER A 46 13.83 11.67 -13.14
N GLY A 47 14.60 10.67 -12.72
CA GLY A 47 15.95 10.83 -12.19
C GLY A 47 16.03 11.47 -10.80
N ILE A 48 14.88 11.77 -10.17
CA ILE A 48 14.85 12.42 -8.85
C ILE A 48 15.32 11.45 -7.77
N ASP A 49 16.23 11.93 -6.91
CA ASP A 49 16.68 11.22 -5.73
C ASP A 49 16.27 11.93 -4.44
N ILE A 50 15.82 11.15 -3.47
CA ILE A 50 15.41 11.64 -2.15
C ILE A 50 15.92 10.71 -1.05
N VAL A 51 15.97 11.23 0.17
CA VAL A 51 16.19 10.44 1.39
C VAL A 51 14.84 10.02 1.94
N GLY A 52 14.66 8.71 2.08
CA GLY A 52 13.43 8.11 2.60
C GLY A 52 13.16 8.51 4.05
N ASP A 53 11.92 8.91 4.33
CA ASP A 53 11.49 9.33 5.68
C ASP A 53 10.51 8.35 6.34
N GLY A 54 10.37 7.14 5.77
CA GLY A 54 9.49 6.09 6.27
C GLY A 54 8.01 6.22 5.84
N ARG A 55 7.61 7.33 5.22
CA ARG A 55 6.26 7.45 4.61
C ARG A 55 6.10 6.49 3.42
N PRO A 56 4.87 6.17 2.99
CA PRO A 56 4.66 5.41 1.76
C PRO A 56 5.37 6.05 0.56
N LEU A 57 5.97 5.22 -0.30
CA LEU A 57 6.74 5.68 -1.48
C LEU A 57 5.93 6.63 -2.38
N LEU A 58 4.62 6.39 -2.50
CA LEU A 58 3.71 7.27 -3.25
C LEU A 58 3.69 8.69 -2.68
N ALA A 59 3.54 8.85 -1.37
CA ALA A 59 3.49 10.16 -0.73
C ALA A 59 4.83 10.91 -0.85
N GLN A 60 5.94 10.18 -0.81
CA GLN A 60 7.28 10.76 -0.99
C GLN A 60 7.53 11.18 -2.45
N ALA A 61 7.03 10.42 -3.43
CA ALA A 61 7.08 10.81 -4.85
C ALA A 61 6.30 12.10 -5.09
N GLU A 62 5.09 12.19 -4.53
CA GLU A 62 4.23 13.38 -4.63
C GLU A 62 4.88 14.61 -3.96
N ALA A 63 5.48 14.44 -2.77
CA ALA A 63 6.22 15.49 -2.10
C ALA A 63 7.45 15.97 -2.89
N ALA A 64 8.03 15.10 -3.73
CA ALA A 64 9.10 15.43 -4.65
C ALA A 64 8.62 16.05 -5.97
N GLY A 65 7.32 16.34 -6.11
CA GLY A 65 6.73 16.97 -7.29
C GLY A 65 6.31 16.00 -8.40
N LEU A 66 6.37 14.68 -8.17
CA LEU A 66 5.93 13.69 -9.15
C LEU A 66 4.41 13.46 -9.06
N SER A 67 3.81 13.10 -10.20
CA SER A 67 2.37 12.80 -10.30
C SER A 67 2.14 11.36 -10.81
N PRO A 68 2.58 10.32 -10.07
CA PRO A 68 2.30 8.94 -10.44
C PRO A 68 0.79 8.66 -10.40
N GLU A 69 0.32 7.80 -11.29
CA GLU A 69 -1.08 7.37 -11.28
C GLU A 69 -1.41 6.71 -9.94
N SER A 70 -2.46 7.21 -9.28
CA SER A 70 -2.87 6.74 -7.97
C SER A 70 -4.38 6.69 -7.84
N GLY A 71 -4.86 5.82 -6.93
CA GLY A 71 -6.29 5.61 -6.69
C GLY A 71 -6.56 5.48 -5.19
N CYS A 72 -6.74 4.26 -4.70
CA CYS A 72 -7.24 4.01 -3.34
C CYS A 72 -6.35 4.46 -2.19
N ARG A 73 -5.03 4.62 -2.37
CA ARG A 73 -4.02 4.89 -1.32
C ARG A 73 -3.95 3.87 -0.16
N MET A 74 -4.78 2.84 -0.21
CA MET A 74 -4.91 1.78 0.79
C MET A 74 -4.22 0.47 0.36
N GLY A 75 -3.66 0.41 -0.86
CA GLY A 75 -2.96 -0.76 -1.36
C GLY A 75 -3.84 -1.86 -1.96
N ILE A 76 -5.14 -1.61 -2.16
CA ILE A 76 -6.09 -2.61 -2.70
C ILE A 76 -6.37 -2.48 -4.20
N CYS A 77 -6.23 -1.29 -4.78
CA CYS A 77 -6.56 -1.06 -6.21
C CYS A 77 -5.38 -1.30 -7.16
N HIS A 78 -4.16 -1.40 -6.63
CA HIS A 78 -2.91 -1.59 -7.38
C HIS A 78 -2.57 -0.55 -8.48
N THR A 79 -3.36 0.51 -8.68
CA THR A 79 -3.12 1.57 -9.67
C THR A 79 -1.74 2.25 -9.50
N CYS A 80 -1.30 2.44 -8.26
CA CYS A 80 -0.01 3.06 -7.95
C CYS A 80 1.18 2.08 -7.98
N THR A 81 1.00 0.87 -8.51
CA THR A 81 2.09 -0.10 -8.62
C THR A 81 3.14 0.41 -9.60
N ARG A 82 4.41 0.31 -9.21
CA ARG A 82 5.56 0.65 -10.05
C ARG A 82 6.60 -0.46 -9.97
N ARG A 83 7.38 -0.62 -11.04
CA ARG A 83 8.45 -1.62 -11.11
C ARG A 83 9.61 -1.18 -10.22
N LYS A 84 10.01 -2.03 -9.27
CA LYS A 84 11.25 -1.89 -8.53
C LYS A 84 12.42 -2.38 -9.41
N THR A 85 13.36 -1.50 -9.71
CA THR A 85 14.54 -1.83 -10.54
C THR A 85 15.65 -2.49 -9.72
N ALA A 86 15.87 -2.02 -8.49
CA ALA A 86 16.90 -2.53 -7.58
C ALA A 86 16.54 -2.22 -6.12
N GLY A 87 17.31 -2.81 -5.18
CA GLY A 87 17.20 -2.54 -3.75
C GLY A 87 16.08 -3.31 -3.06
N ARG A 88 15.90 -2.99 -1.77
CA ARG A 88 14.92 -3.64 -0.89
C ARG A 88 13.81 -2.67 -0.52
N VAL A 89 12.56 -3.11 -0.64
CA VAL A 89 11.37 -2.35 -0.20
C VAL A 89 10.51 -3.21 0.70
N ARG A 90 9.88 -2.57 1.70
CA ARG A 90 8.92 -3.23 2.58
C ARG A 90 7.50 -2.94 2.09
N ASN A 91 6.71 -3.99 1.95
CA ASN A 91 5.27 -3.87 1.78
C ASN A 91 4.64 -3.51 3.14
N LEU A 92 3.96 -2.38 3.24
CA LEU A 92 3.36 -1.92 4.50
C LEU A 92 2.09 -2.69 4.90
N THR A 93 1.43 -3.37 3.95
CA THR A 93 0.23 -4.16 4.19
C THR A 93 0.57 -5.60 4.61
N THR A 94 1.62 -6.18 4.04
CA THR A 94 2.00 -7.58 4.31
C THR A 94 3.26 -7.73 5.16
N GLY A 95 4.02 -6.65 5.35
CA GLY A 95 5.32 -6.68 6.04
C GLY A 95 6.46 -7.29 5.21
N ALA A 96 6.17 -7.91 4.06
CA ALA A 96 7.18 -8.59 3.25
C ALA A 96 8.24 -7.61 2.74
N VAL A 97 9.52 -8.02 2.78
CA VAL A 97 10.63 -7.26 2.21
C VAL A 97 11.13 -7.99 0.97
N SER A 98 11.14 -7.29 -0.17
CA SER A 98 11.67 -7.81 -1.44
C SER A 98 12.78 -6.93 -1.95
#